data_AF-A0AAU2TCU6-F1
#
_entry.id   AF-A0AAU2TCU6-F1
#
_cell.length_a   1.000
_cell.length_b   1.000
_cell.length_c   1.000
_cell.angle_alpha   90.00
_cell.angle_beta   90.00
_cell.angle_gamma   90.00
#
_symmetry.space_group_name_H-M   'P 1'
#
loop_
_entity.id
_entity.type
_entity.pdbx_description
1 polymer ?
#
loop_
_entity_poly.entity_id
_entity_poly.type
_entity_poly.pdbx_seq_one_letter_code
_entity_poly.pdbx_strand_id
1 'polypeptide(L)' 'MLHAWLVEDLPGGRVRILTQETQLGQPAAALAGERPNPMLNGHQAWLDGLVAAASK' A
#
# COMPACT_ATOMS: atom_id res chain seq x y z
N MET A 1 4.07 13.58 -5.68
CA MET A 1 3.86 12.23 -5.12
C MET A 1 2.85 11.53 -6.01
N LEU A 2 3.13 10.29 -6.37
CA LEU A 2 2.22 9.44 -7.14
C LEU A 2 1.98 8.18 -6.32
N HIS A 3 0.71 7.87 -6.07
CA HIS A 3 0.28 6.68 -5.35
C HIS A 3 -0.60 5.84 -6.27
N ALA A 4 -0.01 4.80 -6.84
CA ALA A 4 -0.67 3.93 -7.80
C ALA A 4 -1.29 2.71 -7.11
N TRP A 5 -2.42 2.27 -7.65
CA TRP A 5 -3.15 1.08 -7.22
C TRP A 5 -3.48 0.23 -8.43
N LEU A 6 -3.35 -1.08 -8.27
CA LEU A 6 -3.77 -2.09 -9.24
C LEU A 6 -4.65 -3.10 -8.50
N VAL A 7 -5.88 -3.24 -8.97
CA VAL A 7 -6.85 -4.22 -8.47
C VAL A 7 -7.18 -5.14 -9.63
N GLU A 8 -6.90 -6.43 -9.48
CA GLU A 8 -7.06 -7.42 -10.54
C GLU A 8 -7.70 -8.71 -10.01
N ASP A 9 -8.58 -9.30 -10.82
CA ASP A 9 -9.09 -10.64 -10.57
C ASP A 9 -8.03 -11.68 -10.92
N LEU A 10 -7.90 -12.68 -10.05
CA LEU A 10 -7.04 -13.84 -10.24
C LEU A 10 -7.87 -15.13 -10.31
N PRO A 11 -7.36 -16.20 -10.97
CA PRO A 11 -8.03 -17.49 -10.99
C PRO A 11 -8.32 -18.04 -9.59
N GLY A 12 -9.44 -18.77 -9.48
CA GLY A 12 -9.91 -19.37 -8.23
C GLY A 12 -10.69 -18.40 -7.34
N GLY A 13 -11.32 -17.37 -7.91
CA GLY A 13 -12.16 -16.42 -7.17
C GLY A 13 -11.37 -15.54 -6.19
N ARG A 14 -10.13 -15.19 -6.53
CA ARG A 14 -9.25 -14.35 -5.71
C ARG A 14 -9.13 -12.98 -6.34
N VAL A 15 -8.93 -11.96 -5.51
CA VAL A 15 -8.59 -10.61 -5.95
C VAL A 15 -7.20 -10.27 -5.43
N ARG A 16 -6.37 -9.66 -6.27
CA ARG A 16 -5.09 -9.07 -5.86
C ARG A 16 -5.20 -7.57 -5.84
N ILE A 17 -4.70 -6.98 -4.75
CA ILE A 17 -4.57 -5.54 -4.58
C ILE A 17 -3.08 -5.24 -4.43
N LEU A 18 -2.53 -4.48 -5.36
CA LEU A 18 -1.16 -3.99 -5.33
C LEU A 18 -1.20 -2.47 -5.20
N THR A 19 -0.45 -1.92 -4.26
CA THR A 19 -0.27 -0.49 -4.10
C THR A 19 1.22 -0.13 -4.08
N GLN A 20 1.58 0.95 -4.75
CA GLN A 20 2.95 1.47 -4.79
C GLN A 20 2.91 2.99 -4.76
N GLU A 21 3.84 3.59 -4.02
CA GLU A 21 3.94 5.04 -3.93
C GLU A 21 5.37 5.49 -4.24
N THR A 22 5.48 6.58 -5.01
CA THR A 22 6.74 7.30 -5.21
C THR A 22 6.67 8.68 -4.58
N GLN A 23 7.68 8.97 -3.77
CA GLN A 23 7.84 10.21 -3.04
C GLN A 23 9.21 10.79 -3.36
N LEU A 24 9.27 12.11 -3.58
CA LEU A 24 10.49 12.85 -3.86
C LEU A 24 10.61 14.01 -2.87
N GLY A 25 11.82 14.24 -2.35
CA GLY A 25 12.13 15.37 -1.47
C GLY A 25 12.80 14.94 -0.16
N GLN A 26 13.31 15.92 0.59
CA GLN A 26 13.98 15.68 1.87
C GLN A 26 13.12 14.92 2.90
N PRO A 27 11.80 15.20 3.04
CA PRO A 27 10.95 14.41 3.92
C PRO A 27 10.87 12.93 3.51
N ALA A 28 10.80 12.65 2.19
CA ALA A 28 10.78 11.28 1.68
C ALA A 28 12.11 10.56 1.92
N ALA A 29 13.24 11.27 1.78
CA ALA A 29 14.55 10.74 2.11
C ALA A 29 14.70 10.41 3.61
N ALA A 30 14.15 11.27 4.49
CA ALA A 30 14.12 11.01 5.93
C ALA A 30 13.26 9.77 6.26
N LEU A 31 12.02 9.71 5.72
CA LEU A 31 11.10 8.59 5.91
C LEU A 31 11.68 7.25 5.43
N ALA A 32 12.44 7.25 4.31
CA ALA A 32 13.07 6.04 3.78
C ALA A 32 14.11 5.42 4.76
N GLY A 33 14.67 6.22 5.66
CA GLY A 33 15.61 5.80 6.69
C GLY A 33 14.97 5.19 7.93
N GLU A 34 13.68 5.43 8.18
CA GLU A 34 13.01 5.01 9.42
C GLU A 34 12.82 3.49 9.51
N ARG A 35 12.98 2.95 10.72
CA ARG A 35 12.81 1.52 11.03
C ARG A 35 12.01 1.36 12.33
N PRO A 36 10.86 0.64 12.33
CA PRO A 36 10.22 0.00 11.17
C PRO A 36 9.75 1.03 10.13
N ASN A 37 9.65 0.62 8.86
CA ASN A 37 9.31 1.56 7.77
C ASN A 37 7.84 2.02 7.89
N PRO A 38 7.57 3.32 8.16
CA PRO A 38 6.22 3.81 8.40
C PRO A 38 5.33 3.75 7.15
N MET A 39 5.88 3.98 5.95
CA MET A 39 5.12 3.92 4.70
C MET A 39 4.65 2.49 4.42
N LEU A 40 5.54 1.51 4.61
CA LEU A 40 5.19 0.09 4.47
C LEU A 40 4.06 -0.30 5.43
N ASN A 41 4.18 0.06 6.70
CA ASN A 41 3.18 -0.27 7.71
C ASN A 41 1.84 0.43 7.44
N GLY A 42 1.87 1.70 7.02
CA GLY A 42 0.67 2.46 6.68
C GLY A 42 -0.05 1.89 5.46
N HIS A 43 0.68 1.54 4.40
CA HIS A 43 0.11 0.88 3.22
C HIS A 43 -0.47 -0.49 3.55
N GLN A 44 0.17 -1.27 4.42
CA GLN A 44 -0.37 -2.56 4.87
C GLN A 44 -1.68 -2.37 5.65
N ALA A 45 -1.72 -1.43 6.59
CA ALA A 45 -2.94 -1.14 7.35
C ALA A 45 -4.10 -0.70 6.43
N TRP A 46 -3.79 0.03 5.34
CA TRP A 46 -4.79 0.38 4.34
C TRP A 46 -5.29 -0.86 3.58
N LEU A 47 -4.40 -1.74 3.12
CA LEU A 47 -4.79 -2.99 2.46
C LEU A 47 -5.69 -3.85 3.37
N ASP A 48 -5.30 -4.03 4.63
CA ASP A 48 -6.05 -4.82 5.61
C ASP A 48 -7.44 -4.22 5.85
N GLY A 49 -7.51 -2.89 6.01
CA GLY A 49 -8.78 -2.17 6.18
C GLY A 49 -9.69 -2.26 4.95
N LEU A 50 -9.13 -2.17 3.75
CA LEU A 50 -9.87 -2.30 2.49
C LEU A 50 -10.46 -3.72 2.34
N VAL A 51 -9.66 -4.75 2.60
CA VAL A 51 -10.14 -6.15 2.57
C VAL A 51 -11.23 -6.37 3.60
N ALA A 52 -11.05 -5.87 4.82
CA ALA A 52 -12.05 -6.00 5.88
C ALA A 52 -13.36 -5.28 5.55
N ALA A 53 -13.30 -4.12 4.88
CA ALA A 53 -14.49 -3.38 4.45
C ALA A 53 -15.24 -4.08 3.31
N ALA A 54 -14.52 -4.70 2.36
CA ALA A 54 -15.11 -5.40 1.21
C ALA A 54 -15.66 -6.80 1.55
N SER A 55 -15.23 -7.38 2.67
CA SER A 55 -15.64 -8.72 3.12
C SER A 55 -16.86 -8.69 4.06
N LYS A 56 -17.52 -7.53 4.20
CA LYS A 56 -18.78 -7.36 4.92
C LYS A 56 -19.96 -7.54 3.98
#